data_AF-A0A445H5A4-F1
#
_entry.id   AF-A0A445H5A4-F1
#
_cell.length_a   1.000
_cell.length_b   1.000
_cell.length_c   1.000
_cell.angle_alpha   90.00
_cell.angle_beta   90.00
_cell.angle_gamma   90.00
#
_symmetry.space_group_name_H-M   'P 1'
#
loop_
_entity.id
_entity.type
_entity.pdbx_description
1 polymer ?
#
loop_
_entity_poly.entity_id
_entity_poly.type
_entity_poly.pdbx_seq_one_letter_code
_entity_poly.pdbx_strand_id
1 'polypeptide(L)'
;VDCDEHKSLCSKYGVSGYPTIQWFPKGSLEPKKYKGPRTADSLAEFVNMEGRTNVKIATAPSNVVVLTSENFNEVVLDETKDVLVEFYAPCLTRMEEEVEKLKGSASRHGKIYLKATKNYLEKGSDYANNEIHRLQRILDKSISPAKVDELTLKKNILSTYAA
;
A
#
# COMPACT_ATOMS: atom_id res chain seq x y z
N VAL A 1 18.19 -13.89 -18.49
CA VAL A 1 19.60 -14.08 -18.89
C VAL A 1 20.38 -14.32 -17.62
N ASP A 2 21.02 -15.48 -17.50
CA ASP A 2 21.91 -15.77 -16.39
C ASP A 2 23.25 -15.02 -16.60
N CYS A 3 23.58 -14.11 -15.68
CA CYS A 3 24.78 -13.30 -15.80
C CYS A 3 26.02 -13.95 -15.19
N ASP A 4 25.88 -15.04 -14.43
CA ASP A 4 27.02 -15.82 -13.95
C ASP A 4 27.62 -16.63 -15.10
N GLU A 5 26.78 -17.18 -15.97
CA GLU A 5 27.19 -17.88 -17.20
C GLU A 5 27.52 -16.91 -18.36
N HIS A 6 26.80 -15.78 -18.48
CA HIS A 6 26.93 -14.86 -19.62
C HIS A 6 27.45 -13.46 -19.23
N LYS A 7 28.59 -13.41 -18.55
CA LYS A 7 29.18 -12.15 -18.02
C LYS A 7 29.37 -11.06 -19.07
N SER A 8 29.95 -11.38 -20.23
CA SER A 8 30.23 -10.41 -21.30
C SER A 8 28.96 -9.75 -21.85
N LEU A 9 27.88 -10.52 -21.98
CA LEU A 9 26.56 -10.05 -22.41
C LEU A 9 25.98 -9.08 -21.38
N CYS A 10 26.01 -9.44 -20.10
CA CYS A 10 25.46 -8.61 -19.04
C CYS A 10 26.25 -7.31 -18.84
N SER A 11 27.58 -7.36 -18.95
CA SER A 11 28.44 -6.17 -18.93
C SER A 11 28.14 -5.24 -20.11
N LYS A 12 27.95 -5.78 -21.32
CA LYS A 12 27.59 -5.00 -22.52
C LYS A 12 26.33 -4.16 -22.31
N TYR A 13 25.34 -4.69 -21.60
CA TYR A 13 24.08 -4.00 -21.30
C TYR A 13 24.06 -3.28 -19.95
N GLY A 14 25.24 -3.10 -19.32
CA GLY A 14 25.40 -2.33 -18.09
C GLY A 14 24.58 -2.86 -16.92
N VAL A 15 24.52 -4.19 -16.77
CA VAL A 15 23.94 -4.87 -15.61
C VAL A 15 24.99 -4.91 -14.50
N SER A 16 24.75 -4.16 -13.41
CA SER A 16 25.66 -4.04 -12.26
C SER A 16 25.06 -4.52 -10.94
N GLY A 17 23.80 -4.95 -10.96
CA GLY A 17 23.08 -5.45 -9.78
C GLY A 17 21.89 -6.30 -10.20
N TYR A 18 21.50 -7.24 -9.35
CA TYR A 18 20.45 -8.20 -9.65
C TYR A 18 19.25 -8.01 -8.71
N PRO A 19 18.01 -8.16 -9.20
CA PRO A 19 17.64 -8.20 -10.62
C PRO A 19 17.70 -6.82 -11.28
N THR A 20 18.10 -6.76 -12.56
CA THR A 20 17.98 -5.59 -13.45
C THR A 20 17.01 -5.93 -14.58
N ILE A 21 15.95 -5.12 -14.74
CA ILE A 21 14.90 -5.33 -15.75
C ILE A 21 15.06 -4.29 -16.87
N GLN A 22 15.04 -4.76 -18.12
CA GLN A 22 15.20 -3.93 -19.31
C GLN A 22 14.20 -4.34 -20.40
N TRP A 23 13.51 -3.36 -20.99
CA TRP A 23 12.62 -3.55 -22.14
C TRP A 23 13.36 -3.28 -23.44
N PHE A 24 13.27 -4.20 -24.40
CA PHE A 24 13.85 -4.05 -25.73
C PHE A 24 12.72 -3.79 -26.74
N PRO A 25 12.49 -2.54 -27.17
CA PRO A 25 11.41 -2.21 -28.07
C PRO A 25 11.65 -2.76 -29.48
N LYS A 26 10.57 -3.20 -30.14
CA LYS A 26 10.64 -3.68 -31.53
C LYS A 26 11.24 -2.59 -32.44
N GLY A 27 12.26 -2.98 -33.21
CA GLY A 27 12.92 -2.08 -34.16
C GLY A 27 14.03 -1.20 -33.58
N SER A 28 14.37 -1.36 -32.29
CA SER A 28 15.54 -0.73 -31.69
C SER A 28 16.37 -1.76 -30.92
N LEU A 29 17.69 -1.55 -30.92
CA LEU A 29 18.65 -2.33 -30.15
C LEU A 29 18.95 -1.70 -28.78
N GLU A 30 18.41 -0.51 -28.52
CA GLU A 30 18.61 0.22 -27.27
C GLU A 30 17.54 -0.16 -26.23
N PRO A 31 17.94 -0.73 -25.08
CA PRO A 31 17.00 -1.08 -24.03
C PRO A 31 16.58 0.11 -23.17
N LYS A 32 15.34 0.06 -22.70
CA LYS A 32 14.81 0.95 -21.66
C LYS A 32 14.87 0.25 -20.30
N LYS A 33 15.57 0.84 -19.33
CA LYS A 33 15.63 0.29 -17.95
C LYS A 33 14.31 0.52 -17.22
N TYR A 34 13.76 -0.53 -16.61
CA TYR A 34 12.64 -0.40 -15.68
C TYR A 34 13.13 0.13 -14.34
N LYS A 35 12.52 1.22 -13.85
CA LYS A 35 12.84 1.87 -12.57
C LYS A 35 11.65 1.95 -11.60
N GLY A 36 10.55 1.28 -11.94
CA GLY A 36 9.34 1.29 -11.11
C GLY A 36 9.41 0.32 -9.91
N PRO A 37 8.35 0.29 -9.08
CA PRO A 37 8.22 -0.63 -7.97
C PRO A 37 8.31 -2.10 -8.39
N ARG A 38 8.82 -2.97 -7.51
CA ARG A 38 8.89 -4.42 -7.77
C ARG A 38 7.57 -5.13 -7.44
N THR A 39 6.46 -4.58 -7.91
CA THR A 39 5.13 -5.19 -7.78
C THR A 39 4.67 -5.73 -9.13
N ALA A 40 3.81 -6.75 -9.12
CA ALA A 40 3.26 -7.32 -10.34
C ALA A 40 2.51 -6.23 -11.14
N ASP A 41 1.68 -5.44 -10.46
CA ASP A 41 0.88 -4.37 -11.07
C ASP A 41 1.74 -3.32 -11.78
N SER A 42 2.76 -2.79 -11.10
CA SER A 42 3.64 -1.78 -11.70
C SER A 42 4.46 -2.33 -12.86
N LEU A 43 4.75 -3.64 -12.89
CA LEU A 43 5.44 -4.26 -14.02
C LEU A 43 4.48 -4.46 -15.20
N ALA A 44 3.25 -4.92 -14.95
CA ALA A 44 2.24 -5.10 -15.99
C ALA A 44 1.87 -3.77 -16.66
N GLU A 45 1.70 -2.70 -15.88
CA GLU A 45 1.49 -1.35 -16.40
C GLU A 45 2.63 -0.90 -17.33
N PHE A 46 3.88 -1.13 -16.92
CA PHE A 46 5.03 -0.80 -17.75
C PHE A 46 5.06 -1.59 -19.05
N VAL A 47 4.82 -2.90 -19.00
CA VAL A 47 4.76 -3.75 -20.20
C VAL A 47 3.61 -3.31 -21.11
N ASN A 48 2.45 -2.97 -20.57
CA ASN A 48 1.32 -2.47 -21.34
C ASN A 48 1.62 -1.15 -22.03
N MET A 49 2.27 -0.23 -21.32
CA MET A 49 2.67 1.06 -21.87
C MET A 49 3.69 0.92 -23.00
N GLU A 50 4.74 0.12 -22.79
CA GLU A 50 5.83 -0.04 -23.75
C GLU A 50 5.46 -0.97 -24.92
N GLY A 51 4.69 -2.03 -24.64
CA GLY A 51 4.21 -2.99 -25.62
C GLY A 51 2.94 -2.56 -26.36
N ARG A 52 2.29 -1.47 -25.93
CA ARG A 52 0.96 -1.03 -26.42
C ARG A 52 -0.08 -2.15 -26.29
N THR A 53 -0.06 -2.85 -25.17
CA THR A 53 -0.98 -3.94 -24.82
C THR A 53 -1.90 -3.53 -23.68
N ASN A 54 -2.89 -4.36 -23.38
CA ASN A 54 -3.79 -4.17 -22.24
C ASN A 54 -3.97 -5.48 -21.46
N VAL A 55 -2.84 -6.08 -21.07
CA VAL A 55 -2.79 -7.30 -20.25
C VAL A 55 -3.20 -6.93 -18.83
N LYS A 56 -4.26 -7.57 -18.33
CA LYS A 56 -4.62 -7.49 -16.93
C LYS A 56 -3.98 -8.66 -16.20
N ILE A 57 -3.35 -8.39 -15.06
CA ILE A 57 -2.92 -9.47 -14.19
C ILE A 57 -4.19 -10.17 -13.69
N ALA A 58 -4.28 -11.47 -13.93
CA ALA A 58 -5.32 -12.27 -13.34
C ALA A 58 -5.08 -12.30 -11.84
N THR A 59 -5.84 -11.51 -11.09
CA THR A 59 -5.92 -11.66 -9.64
C THR A 59 -6.49 -13.05 -9.39
N ALA A 60 -5.81 -13.84 -8.55
CA ALA A 60 -6.42 -15.06 -8.06
C ALA A 60 -7.78 -14.70 -7.45
N PRO A 61 -8.86 -15.40 -7.80
CA PRO A 61 -10.14 -15.17 -7.13
C PRO A 61 -9.92 -15.38 -5.64
N SER A 62 -10.11 -14.32 -4.87
CA SER A 62 -10.17 -14.43 -3.42
C SER A 62 -11.53 -15.04 -3.08
N ASN A 63 -11.53 -16.24 -2.48
CA ASN A 63 -12.75 -16.85 -1.96
C ASN A 63 -13.13 -16.28 -0.58
N VAL A 64 -12.57 -15.13 -0.19
CA VAL A 64 -12.89 -14.47 1.08
C VAL A 64 -14.17 -13.67 0.89
N VAL A 65 -15.20 -14.05 1.64
CA VAL A 65 -16.47 -13.33 1.72
C VAL A 65 -16.54 -12.65 3.09
N VAL A 66 -16.82 -11.35 3.11
CA VAL A 66 -17.09 -10.65 4.37
C VAL A 66 -18.46 -11.10 4.86
N LEU A 67 -18.47 -11.77 6.00
CA LEU A 67 -19.70 -12.24 6.62
C LEU A 67 -20.39 -11.10 7.38
N THR A 68 -21.69 -10.96 7.13
CA THR A 68 -22.59 -10.09 7.86
C THR A 68 -23.77 -10.90 8.36
N SER A 69 -24.58 -10.33 9.25
CA SER A 69 -25.78 -10.99 9.76
C SER A 69 -26.74 -11.45 8.65
N GLU A 70 -26.74 -10.72 7.53
CA GLU A 70 -27.62 -10.97 6.39
C GLU A 70 -27.19 -12.18 5.54
N ASN A 71 -25.89 -12.47 5.46
CA ASN A 71 -25.37 -13.54 4.59
C ASN A 71 -24.77 -14.75 5.35
N PHE A 72 -24.66 -14.66 6.68
CA PHE A 72 -23.98 -15.67 7.49
C PHE A 72 -24.57 -17.07 7.31
N ASN A 73 -25.91 -17.19 7.41
CA ASN A 73 -26.56 -18.50 7.34
C ASN A 73 -26.41 -19.13 5.96
N GLU A 74 -26.52 -18.34 4.89
CA GLU A 74 -26.40 -18.82 3.52
C GLU A 74 -24.97 -19.29 3.20
N VAL A 75 -23.96 -18.60 3.74
CA VAL A 75 -22.55 -18.91 3.45
C VAL A 75 -22.00 -19.98 4.38
N VAL A 76 -22.26 -19.88 5.69
CA VAL A 76 -21.61 -20.71 6.74
C VAL A 76 -22.43 -21.94 7.08
N LEU A 77 -23.76 -21.89 7.00
CA LEU A 77 -24.63 -23.01 7.37
C LEU A 77 -25.09 -23.84 6.16
N ASP A 78 -24.45 -23.66 5.01
CA ASP A 78 -24.65 -24.53 3.85
C ASP A 78 -23.91 -25.86 4.07
N GLU A 79 -24.67 -26.92 4.36
CA GLU A 79 -24.14 -28.27 4.61
C GLU A 79 -23.33 -28.86 3.44
N THR A 80 -23.36 -28.25 2.26
CA THR A 80 -22.61 -28.67 1.08
C THR A 80 -21.23 -28.04 0.95
N LYS A 81 -20.86 -27.10 1.84
CA LYS A 81 -19.61 -26.33 1.77
C LYS A 81 -18.74 -26.52 3.02
N ASP A 82 -17.45 -26.70 2.80
CA ASP A 82 -16.44 -26.53 3.84
C ASP A 82 -16.08 -25.05 3.98
N VAL A 83 -16.30 -24.47 5.17
CA VAL A 83 -16.09 -23.04 5.42
C VAL A 83 -15.19 -22.84 6.64
N LEU A 84 -14.11 -22.09 6.46
CA LEU A 84 -13.25 -21.60 7.55
C LEU A 84 -13.64 -20.16 7.87
N VAL A 85 -14.03 -19.89 9.12
CA VAL A 85 -14.50 -18.56 9.55
C VAL A 85 -13.52 -17.90 10.51
N GLU A 86 -13.10 -16.68 10.19
CA GLU A 86 -12.40 -15.79 11.11
C GLU A 86 -13.39 -14.79 11.73
N PHE A 87 -13.65 -14.92 13.03
CA PHE A 87 -14.39 -13.91 13.79
C PHE A 87 -13.41 -12.86 14.34
N TYR A 88 -13.62 -11.60 13.99
CA TYR A 88 -12.79 -10.50 14.46
C TYR A 88 -13.65 -9.33 14.95
N ALA A 89 -13.13 -8.58 15.93
CA ALA A 89 -13.68 -7.28 16.31
C ALA A 89 -12.87 -6.20 15.57
N PRO A 90 -13.48 -5.40 14.68
CA PRO A 90 -12.76 -4.33 14.02
C PRO A 90 -12.26 -3.34 15.09
N CYS A 91 -10.94 -3.26 15.29
CA CYS A 91 -10.35 -2.33 16.26
C CYS A 91 -10.78 -0.89 15.99
N LEU A 92 -11.07 -0.56 14.72
CA LEU A 92 -11.56 0.74 14.30
C LEU A 92 -12.89 1.13 14.95
N THR A 93 -13.86 0.21 15.03
CA THR A 93 -15.19 0.50 15.62
C THR A 93 -15.07 0.93 17.08
N ARG A 94 -14.24 0.22 17.85
CA ARG A 94 -13.98 0.59 19.25
C ARG A 94 -13.27 1.94 19.38
N MET A 95 -12.35 2.27 18.47
CA MET A 95 -11.71 3.59 18.46
C MET A 95 -12.71 4.70 18.17
N GLU A 96 -13.66 4.49 17.25
CA GLU A 96 -14.70 5.47 16.94
C GLU A 96 -15.57 5.77 18.16
N GLU A 97 -16.06 4.73 18.83
CA GLU A 97 -16.91 4.87 20.03
C GLU A 97 -16.20 5.61 21.15
N GLU A 98 -14.93 5.29 21.42
CA GLU A 98 -14.17 5.94 22.48
C GLU A 98 -13.86 7.40 22.15
N VAL A 99 -13.53 7.71 20.89
CA VAL A 99 -13.27 9.09 20.45
C VAL A 99 -14.51 9.97 20.58
N GLU A 100 -15.71 9.41 20.38
CA GLU A 100 -16.96 10.15 20.53
C GLU A 100 -17.26 10.52 21.99
N LYS A 101 -16.79 9.71 22.94
CA LYS A 101 -16.93 9.99 24.39
C LYS A 101 -15.99 11.10 24.88
N LEU A 102 -14.92 11.41 24.13
CA LEU A 102 -13.92 12.40 24.53
C LEU A 102 -14.45 13.83 24.43
N LYS A 103 -13.98 14.71 25.32
CA LYS A 103 -14.32 16.15 25.35
C LYS A 103 -13.05 17.01 25.32
N GLY A 104 -13.20 18.29 24.95
CA GLY A 104 -12.11 19.26 24.95
C GLY A 104 -10.94 18.89 24.04
N SER A 105 -9.71 19.15 24.51
CA SER A 105 -8.48 18.84 23.76
C SER A 105 -8.31 17.35 23.46
N ALA A 106 -8.77 16.46 24.35
CA ALA A 106 -8.72 15.01 24.16
C ALA A 106 -9.53 14.57 22.92
N SER A 107 -10.71 15.16 22.69
CA SER A 107 -11.53 14.87 21.50
C SER A 107 -10.81 15.26 20.21
N ARG A 108 -10.14 16.41 20.19
CA ARG A 108 -9.37 16.88 19.03
C ARG A 108 -8.24 15.90 18.70
N HIS A 109 -7.47 15.48 19.70
CA HIS A 109 -6.40 14.49 19.50
C HIS A 109 -6.97 13.13 19.07
N GLY A 110 -8.01 12.63 19.73
CA GLY A 110 -8.67 11.37 19.38
C GLY A 110 -9.13 11.33 17.93
N LYS A 111 -9.72 12.41 17.42
CA LYS A 111 -10.13 12.53 16.00
C LYS A 111 -8.94 12.47 15.04
N ILE A 112 -7.77 12.96 15.42
CA ILE A 112 -6.55 12.87 14.63
C ILE A 112 -6.05 11.41 14.58
N TYR A 113 -6.01 10.72 15.72
CA TYR A 113 -5.67 9.28 15.79
C TYR A 113 -6.61 8.44 14.93
N LEU A 114 -7.91 8.66 15.06
CA LEU A 114 -8.92 7.94 14.30
C LEU A 114 -8.75 8.17 12.80
N LYS A 115 -8.59 9.44 12.36
CA LYS A 115 -8.43 9.77 10.95
C LYS A 115 -7.14 9.20 10.35
N ALA A 116 -6.02 9.26 11.07
CA ALA A 116 -4.76 8.68 10.62
C ALA A 116 -4.88 7.15 10.46
N THR A 117 -5.50 6.49 11.44
CA THR A 117 -5.71 5.03 11.45
C THR A 117 -6.65 4.60 10.31
N LYS A 118 -7.77 5.30 10.08
CA LYS A 118 -8.66 5.06 8.93
C LYS A 118 -7.93 5.13 7.60
N ASN A 119 -7.18 6.23 7.38
CA ASN A 119 -6.45 6.39 6.11
C ASN A 119 -5.38 5.30 5.93
N TYR A 120 -4.73 4.85 7.01
CA TYR A 120 -3.78 3.74 6.94
C TYR A 120 -4.48 2.42 6.61
N LEU A 121 -5.57 2.08 7.29
CA LEU A 121 -6.33 0.86 7.02
C LEU A 121 -6.89 0.81 5.59
N GLU A 122 -7.27 1.95 5.03
CA GLU A 122 -7.76 2.04 3.64
C GLU A 122 -6.65 2.01 2.58
N LYS A 123 -5.47 2.60 2.86
CA LYS A 123 -4.45 2.88 1.83
C LYS A 123 -3.13 2.15 2.03
N GLY A 124 -2.97 1.43 3.13
CA GLY A 124 -1.79 0.63 3.43
C GLY A 124 -0.53 1.42 3.79
N SER A 125 0.60 0.70 3.86
CA SER A 125 1.91 1.22 4.30
C SER A 125 2.49 2.32 3.41
N ASP A 126 2.25 2.27 2.10
CA ASP A 126 2.73 3.28 1.16
C ASP A 126 2.15 4.66 1.48
N TYR A 127 0.90 4.73 1.92
CA TYR A 127 0.30 5.97 2.38
C TYR A 127 1.01 6.53 3.62
N ALA A 128 1.29 5.69 4.62
CA ALA A 128 1.95 6.13 5.85
C ALA A 128 3.33 6.74 5.54
N ASN A 129 4.14 6.05 4.74
CA ASN A 129 5.47 6.51 4.33
C ASN A 129 5.41 7.84 3.55
N ASN A 130 4.55 7.91 2.54
CA ASN A 130 4.40 9.13 1.72
C ASN A 130 3.88 10.31 2.53
N GLU A 131 2.92 10.07 3.44
CA GLU A 131 2.35 11.10 4.28
C GLU A 131 3.36 11.59 5.33
N ILE A 132 4.19 10.72 5.91
CA ILE A 132 5.28 11.12 6.81
C ILE A 132 6.25 12.07 6.09
N HIS A 133 6.69 11.73 4.87
CA HIS A 133 7.56 12.60 4.07
C HIS A 133 6.89 13.93 3.73
N ARG A 134 5.59 13.93 3.42
CA ARG A 134 4.83 15.16 3.17
C ARG A 134 4.74 16.03 4.42
N LEU A 135 4.46 15.44 5.58
CA LEU A 135 4.37 16.14 6.85
C LEU A 135 5.71 16.73 7.27
N GLN A 136 6.81 16.00 7.11
CA GLN A 136 8.16 16.50 7.38
C GLN A 136 8.47 17.76 6.55
N ARG A 137 8.21 17.73 5.23
CA ARG A 137 8.41 18.89 4.35
C ARG A 137 7.58 20.12 4.74
N ILE A 138 6.47 19.94 5.45
CA ILE A 138 5.64 21.04 5.95
C ILE A 138 6.18 21.54 7.30
N LEU A 139 6.62 20.63 8.16
CA LEU A 139 7.24 20.95 9.46
C LEU A 139 8.56 21.70 9.31
N ASP A 140 9.31 21.45 8.23
CA ASP A 140 10.56 22.16 7.92
C ASP A 140 10.32 23.62 7.48
N LYS A 141 9.05 24.02 7.25
CA LYS A 141 8.67 25.39 6.90
C LYS A 141 8.25 26.17 8.14
N SER A 142 8.36 27.50 8.07
CA SER A 142 7.79 28.37 9.10
C SER A 142 6.26 28.28 9.07
N ILE A 143 5.68 27.73 10.14
CA ILE A 143 4.23 27.58 10.33
C ILE A 143 3.87 27.93 11.78
N SER A 144 2.58 28.14 12.05
CA SER A 144 2.12 28.50 13.40
C SER A 144 2.34 27.35 14.40
N PRO A 145 2.62 27.65 15.68
CA PRO A 145 2.83 26.61 16.71
C PRO A 145 1.70 25.58 16.78
N ALA A 146 0.45 26.03 16.73
CA ALA A 146 -0.72 25.13 16.73
C ALA A 146 -0.76 24.17 15.53
N LYS A 147 -0.19 24.54 14.39
CA LYS A 147 -0.04 23.66 13.23
C LYS A 147 1.17 22.73 13.38
N VAL A 148 2.26 23.18 14.01
CA VAL A 148 3.41 22.33 14.34
C VAL A 148 2.95 21.16 15.20
N ASP A 149 2.21 21.42 16.28
CA ASP A 149 1.77 20.37 17.21
C ASP A 149 0.87 19.34 16.53
N GLU A 150 -0.13 19.80 15.76
CA GLU A 150 -1.06 18.92 15.05
C GLU A 150 -0.36 18.04 14.00
N LEU A 151 0.54 18.63 13.20
CA LEU A 151 1.26 17.89 12.16
C LEU A 151 2.31 16.95 12.76
N THR A 152 2.95 17.33 13.86
CA THR A 152 3.88 16.48 14.60
C THR A 152 3.16 15.27 15.19
N LEU A 153 2.00 15.49 15.81
CA LEU A 153 1.17 14.41 16.33
C LEU A 153 0.75 13.44 15.21
N LYS A 154 0.25 13.98 14.08
CA LYS A 154 -0.12 13.15 12.93
C LYS A 154 1.06 12.34 12.39
N LYS A 155 2.25 12.94 12.32
CA LYS A 155 3.49 12.25 11.89
C LYS A 155 3.86 11.12 12.84
N ASN A 156 3.83 11.37 14.15
CA ASN A 156 4.17 10.37 15.18
C ASN A 156 3.21 9.18 15.17
N ILE A 157 1.92 9.43 14.95
CA ILE A 157 0.92 8.38 14.80
C ILE A 157 1.24 7.53 13.57
N LEU A 158 1.45 8.16 12.41
CA LEU A 158 1.75 7.44 11.17
C LEU A 158 3.05 6.65 11.25
N SER A 159 4.06 7.13 12.00
CA SER A 159 5.30 6.36 12.20
C SER A 159 5.11 5.07 13.00
N THR A 160 4.02 4.90 13.76
CA THR A 160 3.71 3.62 14.41
C THR A 160 3.26 2.53 13.43
N TYR A 161 2.84 2.95 12.23
CA TYR A 161 2.34 2.07 11.16
C TYR A 161 3.32 1.93 9.99
N ALA A 162 4.40 2.71 10.00
CA ALA A 162 5.46 2.65 9.00
C ALA A 162 6.49 1.58 9.41
N ALA A 163 6.72 0.61 8.52
CA ALA A 163 7.82 -0.35 8.61
C ALA A 163 8.99 0.09 7.72
#